data_AF-A0A9E5N5V9-F1
#
_entry.id   AF-A0A9E5N5V9-F1
#
_cell.length_a   1.000
_cell.length_b   1.000
_cell.length_c   1.000
_cell.angle_alpha   90.00
_cell.angle_beta   90.00
_cell.angle_gamma   90.00
#
_symmetry.space_group_name_H-M   'P 1'
#
loop_
_entity.id
_entity.type
_entity.pdbx_description
1 polymer ?
#
loop_
_entity_poly.entity_id
_entity_poly.type
_entity_poly.pdbx_seq_one_letter_code
_entity_poly.pdbx_strand_id
1 'polypeptide(L)'
;MNSKVVMIIFVLILMGLNGCPKKKARPVPTKPIQEKEIVLPEKMEKKKLVRYRYGGERYKDPFVPPEDMGAGIERVGTGVEIDLSRLKLTGIMISPSSKDNYALIDAGGGRGYVVKGGKLIDNYNRVIQGVVAIVRKDKVILITRRNVIRELKLESKK
;
A
#
# COMPACT_ATOMS: atom_id res chain seq x y z
N MET A 1 -39.27 -21.11 -11.16
CA MET A 1 -38.60 -21.97 -10.16
C MET A 1 -39.65 -22.60 -9.29
N ASN A 2 -39.72 -23.94 -9.25
CA ASN A 2 -40.76 -24.65 -8.52
C ASN A 2 -40.56 -24.44 -7.00
N SER A 3 -41.61 -23.99 -6.30
CA SER A 3 -41.58 -23.70 -4.86
C SER A 3 -41.07 -24.88 -4.03
N LYS A 4 -41.30 -26.11 -4.50
CA LYS A 4 -40.80 -27.36 -3.90
C LYS A 4 -39.27 -27.44 -3.88
N VAL A 5 -38.59 -26.95 -4.93
CA VAL A 5 -37.11 -26.98 -5.02
C VAL A 5 -36.50 -25.97 -4.06
N VAL A 6 -37.14 -24.80 -3.89
CA VAL A 6 -36.68 -23.76 -2.96
C VAL A 6 -36.78 -24.22 -1.50
N MET A 7 -37.87 -24.92 -1.15
CA MET A 7 -38.06 -25.51 0.18
C MET A 7 -36.97 -26.55 0.52
N ILE A 8 -36.60 -27.42 -0.42
CA ILE A 8 -35.58 -28.45 -0.20
C ILE A 8 -34.20 -27.83 0.05
N ILE A 9 -33.84 -26.78 -0.71
CA ILE A 9 -32.58 -26.06 -0.53
C ILE A 9 -32.54 -25.36 0.84
N PHE A 10 -33.66 -24.79 1.28
CA PHE A 10 -33.76 -24.11 2.57
C PHE A 10 -33.58 -25.08 3.76
N VAL A 11 -34.15 -26.29 3.66
CA VAL A 11 -33.98 -27.34 4.68
C VAL A 11 -32.53 -27.83 4.76
N LEU A 12 -31.85 -27.99 3.61
CA LEU A 12 -30.44 -28.40 3.56
C LEU A 12 -29.49 -27.38 4.22
N ILE A 13 -29.79 -26.08 4.08
CA ILE A 13 -28.99 -25.01 4.72
C ILE A 13 -29.19 -25.02 6.24
N LEU A 14 -30.40 -25.27 6.72
CA LEU A 14 -30.72 -25.35 8.16
C LEU A 14 -30.02 -26.53 8.86
N MET A 15 -29.83 -27.66 8.16
CA MET A 15 -29.11 -28.80 8.73
C MET A 15 -27.58 -28.63 8.76
N GLY A 16 -27.02 -27.71 7.95
CA GLY A 16 -25.58 -27.48 7.86
C GLY A 16 -24.98 -26.61 8.98
N LEU A 17 -25.79 -25.95 9.81
CA LEU A 17 -25.33 -24.96 10.79
C LEU A 17 -25.13 -25.48 12.23
N ASN A 18 -25.41 -26.76 12.51
CA ASN A 18 -25.35 -27.34 13.86
C ASN A 18 -24.17 -28.33 14.05
N GLY A 19 -22.94 -27.92 13.74
CA GLY A 19 -21.79 -28.85 13.75
C GLY A 19 -20.44 -28.25 14.13
N CYS A 20 -20.29 -27.74 15.36
CA CYS A 20 -18.97 -27.54 15.95
C CYS A 20 -18.92 -28.05 17.40
N PRO A 21 -18.40 -29.26 17.65
CA PRO A 21 -18.18 -29.74 19.01
C PRO A 21 -17.05 -28.93 19.65
N LYS A 22 -17.39 -28.13 20.68
CA LYS A 22 -16.41 -27.43 21.51
C LYS A 22 -15.52 -28.46 22.22
N LYS A 23 -14.26 -28.59 21.79
CA LYS A 23 -13.26 -29.39 22.51
C LYS A 23 -12.94 -28.70 23.84
N LYS A 24 -13.13 -29.41 24.96
CA LYS A 24 -12.73 -28.94 26.30
C LYS A 24 -11.20 -28.88 26.38
N ALA A 25 -10.66 -27.78 26.89
CA ALA A 25 -9.23 -27.61 27.10
C ALA A 25 -8.73 -28.58 28.18
N ARG A 26 -7.57 -29.21 27.96
CA ARG A 26 -6.90 -30.03 28.97
C ARG A 26 -6.30 -29.12 30.05
N PRO A 27 -6.43 -29.46 31.34
CA PRO A 27 -5.79 -28.71 32.40
C PRO A 27 -4.26 -28.87 32.32
N VAL A 28 -3.55 -27.75 32.39
CA VAL A 28 -2.08 -27.68 32.43
C VAL A 28 -1.62 -28.11 33.83
N PRO A 29 -0.67 -29.04 33.97
CA PRO A 29 -0.14 -29.42 35.27
C PRO A 29 0.75 -28.31 35.84
N THR A 30 0.33 -27.71 36.95
CA THR A 30 1.13 -26.80 37.77
C THR A 30 2.17 -27.62 38.54
N LYS A 31 3.37 -27.79 37.98
CA LYS A 31 4.53 -28.18 38.79
C LYS A 31 5.11 -26.93 39.45
N PRO A 32 5.42 -26.94 40.75
CA PRO A 32 6.07 -25.81 41.40
C PRO A 32 7.45 -25.61 40.77
N ILE A 33 7.71 -24.37 40.34
CA ILE A 33 9.02 -23.91 39.90
C ILE A 33 9.93 -23.99 41.13
N GLN A 34 10.89 -24.92 41.12
CA GLN A 34 11.99 -24.87 42.06
C GLN A 34 12.80 -23.63 41.74
N GLU A 35 12.84 -22.71 42.70
CA GLU A 35 13.61 -21.49 42.66
C GLU A 35 15.10 -21.89 42.64
N LYS A 36 15.70 -21.85 41.45
CA LYS A 36 17.14 -21.97 41.32
C LYS A 36 17.74 -20.64 41.77
N GLU A 37 18.51 -20.74 42.84
CA GLU A 37 19.36 -19.70 43.39
C GLU A 37 20.13 -18.98 42.27
N ILE A 38 19.86 -17.68 42.12
CA ILE A 38 20.48 -16.83 41.11
C ILE A 38 21.90 -16.55 41.60
N VAL A 39 22.86 -17.36 41.16
CA VAL A 39 24.27 -16.96 41.21
C VAL A 39 24.43 -15.78 40.26
N LEU A 40 24.69 -14.59 40.80
CA LEU A 40 25.05 -13.42 40.01
C LEU A 40 26.29 -13.77 39.17
N PRO A 41 26.23 -13.77 37.83
CA PRO A 41 27.44 -13.88 37.05
C PRO A 41 28.21 -12.58 37.21
N GLU A 42 29.45 -12.67 37.70
CA GLU A 42 30.43 -11.61 37.58
C GLU A 42 30.41 -11.10 36.14
N LYS A 43 30.22 -9.79 36.00
CA LYS A 43 30.13 -9.07 34.75
C LYS A 43 31.50 -9.08 34.07
N MET A 44 31.86 -10.21 33.46
CA MET A 44 32.95 -10.26 32.50
C MET A 44 32.60 -9.28 31.39
N GLU A 45 33.29 -8.14 31.38
CA GLU A 45 33.33 -7.22 30.26
C GLU A 45 33.84 -7.97 29.03
N LYS A 46 32.90 -8.55 28.27
CA LYS A 46 33.14 -8.93 26.89
C LYS A 46 33.51 -7.64 26.16
N LYS A 47 34.82 -7.38 26.04
CA LYS A 47 35.37 -6.51 25.00
C LYS A 47 34.79 -7.03 23.68
N LYS A 48 33.71 -6.39 23.22
CA LYS A 48 33.11 -6.67 21.93
C LYS A 48 34.22 -6.45 20.91
N LEU A 49 34.75 -7.53 20.37
CA LEU A 49 35.65 -7.48 19.23
C LEU A 49 34.92 -6.66 18.17
N VAL A 50 35.42 -5.45 17.90
CA VAL A 50 34.89 -4.59 16.84
C VAL A 50 35.20 -5.30 15.54
N ARG A 51 34.25 -6.13 15.10
CA ARG A 51 34.33 -6.83 13.83
C ARG A 51 34.17 -5.77 12.76
N TYR A 52 35.29 -5.32 12.18
CA TYR A 52 35.28 -4.47 10.99
C TYR A 52 34.51 -5.21 9.89
N ARG A 53 33.26 -4.81 9.65
CA ARG A 53 32.51 -5.19 8.46
C ARG A 53 32.83 -4.15 7.40
N TYR A 54 33.53 -4.57 6.35
CA TYR A 54 33.70 -3.73 5.17
C TYR A 54 32.33 -3.53 4.55
N GLY A 55 31.85 -2.27 4.58
CA GLY A 55 30.47 -1.95 4.28
C GLY A 55 30.06 -2.26 2.85
N GLY A 56 30.97 -2.35 1.88
CA GLY A 56 30.68 -2.66 0.46
C GLY A 56 29.71 -1.71 -0.28
N GLU A 57 28.93 -0.93 0.46
CA GLU A 57 27.77 -0.15 0.03
C GLU A 57 28.13 1.22 -0.57
N ARG A 58 29.28 1.32 -1.24
CA ARG A 58 29.65 2.59 -1.88
C ARG A 58 30.19 2.46 -3.30
N TYR A 59 29.92 1.35 -4.00
CA TYR A 59 29.98 1.41 -5.45
C TYR A 59 28.61 1.84 -5.98
N LYS A 60 28.49 3.14 -6.26
CA LYS A 60 27.36 3.68 -7.02
C LYS A 60 27.49 3.15 -8.43
N ASP A 61 26.45 2.52 -8.93
CA ASP A 61 26.40 2.17 -10.35
C ASP A 61 26.43 3.48 -11.15
N PRO A 62 27.48 3.75 -11.95
CA PRO A 62 27.59 4.99 -12.71
C PRO A 62 26.55 5.10 -13.84
N PHE A 63 25.79 4.02 -14.11
CA PHE A 63 24.76 3.99 -15.15
C PHE A 63 23.34 4.12 -14.63
N VAL A 64 23.14 4.21 -13.31
CA VAL A 64 21.81 4.40 -12.73
C VAL A 64 21.59 5.88 -12.40
N PRO A 65 20.55 6.52 -12.95
CA PRO A 65 20.21 7.89 -12.62
C PRO A 65 19.99 8.06 -11.11
N PRO A 66 20.37 9.21 -10.51
CA PRO A 66 20.18 9.46 -9.08
C PRO A 66 18.70 9.39 -8.63
N GLU A 67 17.78 9.53 -9.58
CA GLU A 67 16.34 9.54 -9.39
C GLU A 67 15.77 8.16 -9.06
N ASP A 68 16.43 7.09 -9.54
CA ASP A 68 16.02 5.69 -9.35
C ASP A 68 16.69 5.04 -8.13
N MET A 69 17.80 5.61 -7.66
CA MET A 69 18.57 5.13 -6.50
C MET A 69 18.20 5.87 -5.21
N GLY A 70 17.04 5.57 -4.63
CA GLY A 70 16.77 6.07 -3.27
C GLY A 70 15.32 6.28 -2.86
N ALA A 71 14.35 5.77 -3.61
CA ALA A 71 13.06 5.45 -3.01
C ALA A 71 13.08 3.97 -2.64
N GLY A 72 13.87 3.62 -1.61
CA GLY A 72 13.46 2.51 -0.77
C GLY A 72 12.01 2.81 -0.41
N ILE A 73 11.08 2.03 -0.97
CA ILE A 73 9.68 2.10 -0.63
C ILE A 73 9.66 1.68 0.84
N GLU A 74 9.87 2.64 1.74
CA GLU A 74 9.49 2.47 3.12
C GLU A 74 8.01 2.10 3.03
N ARG A 75 7.72 0.85 3.38
CA ARG A 75 6.35 0.40 3.66
C ARG A 75 5.94 1.07 4.97
N VAL A 76 5.87 2.39 4.97
CA VAL A 76 5.12 3.12 5.97
C VAL A 76 3.67 2.79 5.64
N GLY A 77 2.99 2.12 6.56
CA GLY A 77 1.58 1.78 6.47
C GLY A 77 0.68 3.01 6.54
N THR A 78 1.03 4.07 5.85
CA THR A 78 0.36 5.37 5.86
C THR A 78 0.70 6.02 4.52
N GLY A 79 -0.33 6.44 3.79
CA GLY A 79 -0.30 6.65 2.34
C GLY A 79 0.90 7.44 1.81
N VAL A 80 1.27 7.13 0.56
CA VAL A 80 2.30 7.86 -0.20
C VAL A 80 1.94 9.35 -0.23
N GLU A 81 2.73 10.18 0.46
CA GLU A 81 2.57 11.63 0.45
C GLU A 81 3.15 12.15 -0.87
N ILE A 82 2.28 12.55 -1.79
CA ILE A 82 2.67 13.05 -3.11
C ILE A 82 2.85 14.57 -3.03
N ASP A 83 3.99 15.05 -3.52
CA ASP A 83 4.20 16.48 -3.76
C ASP A 83 3.40 16.90 -5.01
N LEU A 84 2.22 17.49 -4.77
CA LEU A 84 1.32 17.97 -5.82
C LEU A 84 1.93 19.10 -6.66
N SER A 85 2.97 19.77 -6.17
CA SER A 85 3.54 20.98 -6.78
C SER A 85 4.27 20.66 -8.09
N ARG A 86 4.81 19.45 -8.19
CA ARG A 86 5.62 18.96 -9.33
C ARG A 86 4.79 18.30 -10.41
N LEU A 87 3.51 18.07 -10.16
CA LEU A 87 2.62 17.39 -11.09
C LEU A 87 2.31 18.29 -12.29
N LYS A 88 2.46 17.73 -13.48
CA LYS A 88 2.14 18.36 -14.76
C LYS A 88 1.17 17.48 -15.53
N LEU A 89 0.13 18.09 -16.09
CA LEU A 89 -0.84 17.37 -16.90
C LEU A 89 -0.31 17.23 -18.33
N THR A 90 0.01 16.01 -18.73
CA THR A 90 0.55 15.71 -20.06
C THR A 90 -0.54 15.40 -21.08
N GLY A 91 -1.65 14.78 -20.64
CA GLY A 91 -2.71 14.36 -21.56
C GLY A 91 -4.03 14.07 -20.88
N ILE A 92 -5.12 14.21 -21.63
CA ILE A 92 -6.46 13.78 -21.23
C ILE A 92 -7.00 12.90 -22.36
N MET A 93 -7.51 11.72 -22.02
CA MET A 93 -8.20 10.84 -22.97
C MET A 93 -9.65 10.70 -22.53
N ILE A 94 -10.56 11.17 -23.38
CA ILE A 94 -12.01 11.08 -23.16
C ILE A 94 -12.52 10.01 -24.11
N SER A 95 -13.00 8.92 -23.55
CA SER A 95 -13.64 7.88 -24.34
C SER A 95 -15.12 8.24 -24.54
N PRO A 96 -15.62 8.34 -25.77
CA PRO A 96 -17.05 8.56 -26.01
C PRO A 96 -17.89 7.31 -25.68
N SER A 97 -17.26 6.12 -25.66
CA SER A 97 -17.93 4.82 -25.46
C SER A 97 -17.97 4.41 -23.98
N SER A 98 -16.93 4.75 -23.21
CA SER A 98 -16.88 4.47 -21.78
C SER A 98 -17.10 5.74 -20.98
N LYS A 99 -17.88 5.65 -19.89
CA LYS A 99 -18.06 6.75 -18.93
C LYS A 99 -16.77 7.18 -18.23
N ASP A 100 -15.70 6.41 -18.39
CA ASP A 100 -14.40 6.66 -17.79
C ASP A 100 -13.57 7.66 -18.62
N ASN A 101 -13.24 8.77 -17.96
CA ASN A 101 -12.24 9.71 -18.44
C ASN A 101 -10.88 9.36 -17.84
N TYR A 102 -9.84 9.48 -18.66
CA TYR A 102 -8.47 9.22 -18.26
C TYR A 102 -7.65 10.51 -18.34
N ALA A 103 -6.68 10.62 -17.44
CA ALA A 103 -5.68 11.68 -17.53
C ALA A 103 -4.29 11.14 -17.22
N LEU A 104 -3.29 11.66 -17.92
CA LEU A 104 -1.89 11.33 -17.76
C LEU A 104 -1.20 12.51 -17.09
N ILE A 105 -0.55 12.25 -15.96
CA ILE A 105 0.12 13.24 -15.14
C ILE A 105 1.58 12.83 -15.01
N ASP A 106 2.48 13.74 -15.33
CA ASP A 106 3.90 13.58 -15.11
C ASP A 106 4.28 14.21 -13.76
N ALA A 107 5.04 13.48 -12.95
CA ALA A 107 5.57 13.97 -11.66
C ALA A 107 7.05 14.33 -11.73
N GLY A 108 7.67 14.17 -12.90
CA GLY A 108 9.10 14.32 -13.10
C GLY A 108 9.90 13.11 -12.60
N GLY A 109 11.11 12.97 -13.14
CA GLY A 109 12.05 11.90 -12.78
C GLY A 109 11.52 10.50 -13.08
N GLY A 110 10.95 10.31 -14.28
CA GLY A 110 10.41 9.01 -14.74
C GLY A 110 9.12 8.54 -14.05
N ARG A 111 8.61 9.29 -13.08
CA ARG A 111 7.38 8.95 -12.35
C ARG A 111 6.16 9.56 -13.03
N GLY A 112 5.22 8.71 -13.38
CA GLY A 112 3.94 9.09 -13.95
C GLY A 112 2.78 8.66 -13.06
N TYR A 113 1.66 9.34 -13.22
CA TYR A 113 0.41 8.94 -12.62
C TYR A 113 -0.68 8.92 -13.69
N VAL A 114 -1.58 7.97 -13.57
CA VAL A 114 -2.76 7.84 -14.42
C VAL A 114 -3.99 8.05 -13.57
N VAL A 115 -4.87 8.94 -14.00
CA VAL A 115 -6.21 9.06 -13.43
C VAL A 115 -7.15 8.13 -14.16
N LYS A 116 -7.86 7.27 -13.43
CA LYS A 116 -8.91 6.39 -13.95
C LYS A 116 -10.06 6.31 -12.96
N GLY A 117 -11.29 6.57 -13.43
CA GLY A 117 -12.49 6.49 -12.58
C GLY A 117 -12.41 7.37 -11.32
N GLY A 118 -11.75 8.53 -11.46
CA GLY A 118 -11.52 9.49 -10.37
C GLY A 118 -10.47 9.09 -9.32
N LYS A 119 -9.72 8.01 -9.56
CA LYS A 119 -8.63 7.56 -8.70
C LYS A 119 -7.29 7.84 -9.37
N LEU A 120 -6.30 8.24 -8.58
CA LEU A 120 -4.92 8.40 -9.03
C LEU A 120 -4.18 7.06 -8.90
N ILE A 121 -3.54 6.61 -9.97
CA ILE A 121 -2.86 5.32 -10.08
C ILE A 121 -1.40 5.58 -10.42
N ASP A 122 -0.50 4.92 -9.70
CA ASP A 122 0.95 4.97 -9.91
C ASP A 122 1.40 4.04 -11.07
N ASN A 123 2.65 4.18 -11.51
CA ASN A 123 3.31 3.33 -12.49
C ASN A 123 3.21 1.82 -12.17
N TYR A 124 3.14 1.48 -10.88
CA TYR A 124 2.99 0.11 -10.39
C TYR A 124 1.53 -0.36 -10.31
N ASN A 125 0.60 0.34 -10.97
CA ASN A 125 -0.84 0.07 -10.94
C ASN A 125 -1.44 0.10 -9.52
N ARG A 126 -0.84 0.88 -8.62
CA ARG A 126 -1.31 1.06 -7.23
C ARG A 126 -2.18 2.30 -7.15
N VAL A 127 -3.34 2.18 -6.50
CA VAL A 127 -4.18 3.34 -6.20
C VAL A 127 -3.54 4.14 -5.08
N ILE A 128 -3.23 5.40 -5.36
CA ILE A 128 -2.77 6.34 -4.37
C ILE A 128 -3.94 6.67 -3.45
N GLN A 129 -3.81 6.27 -2.19
CA GLN A 129 -4.84 6.52 -1.20
C GLN A 129 -4.84 7.99 -0.78
N GLY A 130 -6.05 8.56 -0.68
CA GLY A 130 -6.22 9.91 -0.16
C GLY A 130 -6.01 11.03 -1.17
N VAL A 131 -5.95 10.68 -2.46
CA VAL A 131 -6.08 11.63 -3.57
C VAL A 131 -7.28 11.21 -4.42
N VAL A 132 -8.22 12.12 -4.59
CA VAL A 132 -9.35 12.00 -5.51
C VAL A 132 -9.09 12.93 -6.69
N ALA A 133 -9.36 12.46 -7.89
CA ALA A 133 -9.16 13.22 -9.11
C ALA A 133 -10.48 13.42 -9.85
N ILE A 134 -10.69 14.60 -10.42
CA ILE A 134 -11.82 14.90 -11.29
C ILE A 134 -11.25 15.33 -12.64
N VAL A 135 -11.55 14.54 -13.68
CA VAL A 135 -11.10 14.81 -15.04
C VAL A 135 -12.17 15.59 -15.78
N ARG A 136 -11.83 16.80 -16.23
CA ARG A 136 -12.65 17.63 -17.13
C ARG A 136 -12.03 17.64 -18.53
N LYS A 137 -12.62 18.40 -19.45
CA LYS A 137 -12.19 18.45 -20.85
C LYS A 137 -10.79 19.05 -21.04
N ASP A 138 -10.43 20.01 -20.19
CA ASP A 138 -9.25 20.88 -20.31
C ASP A 138 -8.34 20.83 -19.07
N LYS A 139 -8.85 20.31 -17.96
CA LYS A 139 -8.16 20.29 -16.67
C LYS A 139 -8.45 19.06 -15.84
N VAL A 140 -7.54 18.78 -14.91
CA VAL A 140 -7.69 17.76 -13.87
C VAL A 140 -7.63 18.44 -12.52
N ILE A 141 -8.59 18.15 -11.66
CA ILE A 141 -8.65 18.66 -10.29
C ILE A 141 -8.27 17.52 -9.35
N LEU A 142 -7.20 17.70 -8.59
CA LEU A 142 -6.76 16.77 -7.56
C LEU A 142 -7.17 17.30 -6.19
N ILE A 143 -7.80 16.45 -5.37
CA ILE A 143 -8.28 16.76 -4.03
C ILE A 143 -7.65 15.76 -3.08
N THR A 144 -6.89 16.24 -2.11
CA THR A 144 -6.28 15.39 -1.08
C THR A 144 -7.18 15.22 0.15
N ARG A 145 -6.86 14.26 1.02
CA ARG A 145 -7.49 14.10 2.35
C ARG A 145 -7.44 15.36 3.22
N ARG A 146 -6.43 16.21 3.03
CA ARG A 146 -6.28 17.49 3.75
C ARG A 146 -7.08 18.62 3.08
N ASN A 147 -8.00 18.31 2.17
CA ASN A 147 -8.76 19.26 1.36
C ASN A 147 -7.88 20.24 0.55
N VAL A 148 -6.62 19.89 0.27
CA VAL A 148 -5.79 20.66 -0.66
C VAL A 148 -6.27 20.35 -2.06
N ILE A 149 -6.68 21.39 -2.78
CA ILE A 149 -7.17 21.33 -4.14
C ILE A 149 -6.07 21.85 -5.08
N ARG A 150 -5.68 21.03 -6.05
CA ARG A 150 -4.74 21.42 -7.11
C ARG A 150 -5.39 21.24 -8.46
N GLU A 151 -5.45 22.31 -9.23
CA GLU A 151 -5.86 22.25 -10.63
C GLU A 151 -4.62 22.11 -11.53
N LEU A 152 -4.63 21.10 -12.39
CA LEU A 152 -3.64 20.90 -13.44
C LEU A 152 -4.31 21.21 -14.78
N LYS A 153 -3.68 22.08 -15.57
CA LYS A 153 -4.14 22.44 -16.92
C LYS A 153 -3.20 21.84 -17.95
N LEU A 154 -3.74 21.49 -19.11
CA LEU A 154 -2.92 21.10 -20.25
C LEU A 154 -2.10 22.30 -20.69
N GLU A 155 -0.77 22.14 -20.75
CA GLU A 155 0.09 23.14 -21.35
C GLU A 155 -0.18 23.17 -22.86
N SER A 156 -0.89 24.22 -23.31
CA SER A 156 -0.98 24.51 -24.73
C SER A 156 0.39 24.98 -25.19
N LYS A 157 1.06 24.20 -26.05
CA LYS A 157 2.22 24.71 -26.80
C LYS A 157 1.75 25.94 -27.58
N LYS A 158 2.38 27.08 -27.29
CA LYS A 158 2.32 28.28 -28.12
C LYS A 158 3.20 28.08 -29.35
#